data_AF-A0A8M9P7J6-F1
#
_entry.id   AF-A0A8M9P7J6-F1
#
_cell.length_a   1.000
_cell.length_b   1.000
_cell.length_c   1.000
_cell.angle_alpha   90.00
_cell.angle_beta   90.00
_cell.angle_gamma   90.00
#
_symmetry.space_group_name_H-M   'P 1'
#
loop_
_entity.id
_entity.type
_entity.pdbx_description
1 polymer ?
#
loop_
_entity_poly.entity_id
_entity_poly.type
_entity_poly.pdbx_seq_one_letter_code
_entity_poly.pdbx_strand_id
1 'polypeptide(L)'
;MVKHIMSSLEDEDVLEEVYTFSDALEKLSIFKRIERRPMAWPCQLTIGSSLSIRIVGYKAVTEEKVKKSWTIVDAQSHQRDDVKRETVYCLNDDDETEVQKDDTIQGYRYGSDIVPFSKVDEEQMKYKHDGKCFSVLGFTKQEL
;
A
#
# COMPACT_ATOMS: atom_id res chain seq x y z
N MET A 1 17.15 23.77 34.66
CA MET A 1 17.58 22.99 35.84
C MET A 1 17.42 21.50 35.60
N VAL A 2 16.22 20.99 35.29
CA VAL A 2 15.99 19.56 35.01
C VAL A 2 16.89 19.03 33.89
N LYS A 3 16.95 19.71 32.73
CA LYS A 3 17.85 19.29 31.63
C LYS A 3 19.32 19.13 32.04
N HIS A 4 19.82 19.98 32.93
CA HIS A 4 21.22 19.95 33.40
C HIS A 4 21.47 18.85 34.43
N ILE A 5 20.46 18.56 35.27
CA ILE A 5 20.49 17.43 36.22
C ILE A 5 20.42 16.11 35.45
N MET A 6 19.60 16.03 34.39
CA MET A 6 19.49 14.83 33.58
C MET A 6 20.77 14.59 32.77
N SER A 7 21.34 15.63 32.15
CA SER A 7 22.58 15.50 31.38
C SER A 7 23.83 15.17 32.20
N SER A 8 23.76 15.27 33.53
CA SER A 8 24.90 14.98 34.42
C SER A 8 24.87 13.58 35.04
N LEU A 9 23.78 12.82 34.87
CA LEU A 9 23.59 11.56 35.59
C LEU A 9 23.81 10.31 34.74
N GLU A 10 23.59 10.34 33.43
CA GLU A 10 23.55 9.11 32.62
C GLU A 10 24.11 9.32 31.20
N ASP A 11 24.74 8.26 30.65
CA ASP A 11 25.32 8.22 29.31
C ASP A 11 24.37 8.83 28.26
N GLU A 12 24.91 9.53 27.24
CA GLU A 12 24.12 10.29 26.26
C GLU A 12 22.99 9.48 25.61
N ASP A 13 23.18 8.16 25.45
CA ASP A 13 22.15 7.23 24.94
C ASP A 13 20.89 7.17 25.82
N VAL A 14 21.01 7.39 27.14
CA VAL A 14 19.89 7.36 28.08
C VAL A 14 19.04 8.63 27.99
N LEU A 15 19.65 9.75 27.60
CA LEU A 15 18.93 11.02 27.40
C LEU A 15 18.03 11.00 26.16
N GLU A 16 18.30 10.14 25.18
CA GLU A 16 17.44 10.00 24.00
C GLU A 16 16.04 9.46 24.33
N GLU A 17 15.88 8.80 25.47
CA GLU A 17 14.59 8.29 25.94
C GLU A 17 13.87 9.21 26.94
N VAL A 18 14.44 10.37 27.24
CA VAL A 18 13.87 11.36 28.16
C VAL A 18 13.08 12.42 27.38
N TYR A 19 11.77 12.48 27.59
CA TYR A 19 10.88 13.45 26.95
C TYR A 19 10.12 14.26 28.00
N THR A 20 9.87 15.54 27.72
CA THR A 20 8.82 16.27 28.45
C THR A 20 7.44 15.76 28.01
N PHE A 21 6.41 15.95 28.84
CA PHE A 21 5.04 15.58 28.44
C PHE A 21 4.58 16.26 27.14
N SER A 22 5.01 17.50 26.90
CA SER A 22 4.73 18.21 25.64
C SER A 22 5.39 17.52 24.46
N ASP A 23 6.68 17.19 24.57
CA ASP A 23 7.43 16.52 23.49
C ASP A 23 6.87 15.11 23.19
N ALA A 24 6.43 14.40 24.22
CA ALA A 24 5.90 13.05 24.09
C ALA A 24 4.50 13.00 23.45
N LEU A 25 3.71 14.07 23.54
CA LEU A 25 2.38 14.17 22.90
C LEU A 25 2.47 14.48 21.40
N GLU A 26 3.47 15.28 20.99
CA GLU A 26 3.68 15.68 19.59
C GLU A 26 4.45 14.62 18.78
N LYS A 27 5.17 13.72 19.45
CA LYS A 27 5.97 12.66 18.83
C LYS A 27 5.35 11.29 19.04
N LEU A 28 5.75 10.33 18.23
CA LEU A 28 5.41 8.92 18.41
C LEU A 28 6.39 8.17 19.33
N SER A 29 7.18 8.88 20.16
CA SER A 29 8.24 8.27 20.98
C SER A 29 7.71 7.21 21.95
N ILE A 30 6.51 7.41 22.49
CA ILE A 30 5.82 6.44 23.35
C ILE A 30 5.53 5.12 22.60
N PHE A 31 5.25 5.20 21.29
CA PHE A 31 4.95 4.04 20.45
C PHE A 31 6.21 3.32 19.95
N LYS A 32 7.40 3.92 20.01
CA LYS A 32 8.68 3.32 19.56
C LYS A 32 8.95 1.97 20.24
N ARG A 33 8.60 1.83 21.52
CA ARG A 33 8.78 0.57 22.29
C ARG A 33 7.84 -0.56 21.87
N ILE A 34 6.69 -0.23 21.29
CA ILE A 34 5.70 -1.19 20.79
C ILE A 34 5.65 -1.24 19.25
N GLU A 35 6.66 -0.67 18.60
CA GLU A 35 6.73 -0.59 17.16
C GLU A 35 6.80 -1.99 16.53
N ARG A 36 5.96 -2.21 15.51
CA ARG A 36 6.00 -3.43 14.73
C ARG A 36 7.12 -3.34 13.69
N ARG A 37 8.11 -4.22 13.80
CA ARG A 37 9.21 -4.32 12.82
C ARG A 37 8.66 -4.55 11.41
N PRO A 38 9.15 -3.82 10.38
CA PRO A 38 8.76 -4.05 8.99
C PRO A 38 9.03 -5.50 8.56
N MET A 39 8.14 -6.04 7.73
CA MET A 39 8.30 -7.40 7.22
C MET A 39 9.48 -7.48 6.25
N ALA A 40 10.39 -8.42 6.51
CA ALA A 40 11.55 -8.69 5.66
C ALA A 40 11.13 -9.19 4.27
N TRP A 41 11.73 -8.63 3.22
CA TRP A 41 11.55 -9.07 1.84
C TRP A 41 12.87 -9.64 1.28
N PRO A 42 13.08 -10.97 1.31
CA PRO A 42 14.30 -11.58 0.82
C PRO A 42 14.35 -11.65 -0.72
N CYS A 43 15.43 -11.14 -1.30
CA CYS A 43 15.65 -11.07 -2.75
C CYS A 43 17.15 -11.24 -3.10
N GLN A 44 17.47 -11.31 -4.40
CA GLN A 44 18.84 -11.34 -4.90
C GLN A 44 19.12 -10.08 -5.71
N LEU A 45 20.15 -9.34 -5.30
CA LEU A 45 20.74 -8.25 -6.08
C LEU A 45 21.64 -8.88 -7.14
N THR A 46 21.33 -8.68 -8.41
CA THR A 46 22.13 -9.19 -9.54
C THR A 46 22.81 -8.06 -10.29
N ILE A 47 24.12 -8.20 -10.53
CA ILE A 47 24.92 -7.27 -11.33
C ILE A 47 25.43 -8.06 -12.54
N GLY A 48 24.81 -7.83 -13.70
CA GLY A 48 25.03 -8.67 -14.88
C GLY A 48 24.60 -10.12 -14.65
N SER A 49 25.31 -11.06 -15.27
CA SER A 49 25.01 -12.50 -15.22
C SER A 49 25.85 -13.30 -14.22
N SER A 50 26.94 -12.72 -13.70
CA SER A 50 27.94 -13.45 -12.90
C SER A 50 27.95 -13.10 -11.41
N LEU A 51 27.44 -11.93 -11.03
CA LEU A 51 27.44 -11.47 -9.64
C LEU A 51 26.03 -11.45 -9.07
N SER A 52 25.77 -12.28 -8.06
CA SER A 52 24.51 -12.35 -7.32
C SER A 52 24.76 -12.28 -5.82
N ILE A 53 24.11 -11.31 -5.16
CA ILE A 53 24.24 -11.03 -3.73
C ILE A 53 22.86 -11.20 -3.08
N ARG A 54 22.76 -12.04 -2.05
CA ARG A 54 21.50 -12.18 -1.30
C ARG A 54 21.30 -10.96 -0.41
N ILE A 55 20.15 -10.31 -0.53
CA ILE A 55 19.78 -9.13 0.23
C ILE A 55 18.41 -9.29 0.89
N VAL A 56 18.13 -8.46 1.90
CA VAL A 56 16.81 -8.35 2.52
C VAL A 56 16.39 -6.88 2.44
N GLY A 57 15.29 -6.63 1.73
CA GLY A 57 14.68 -5.31 1.65
C GLY A 57 13.69 -5.09 2.80
N TYR A 58 13.55 -3.85 3.23
CA TYR A 58 12.54 -3.40 4.18
C TYR A 58 11.86 -2.15 3.62
N LYS A 59 10.56 -1.99 3.90
CA LYS A 59 9.86 -0.74 3.61
C LYS A 59 10.24 0.28 4.69
N ALA A 60 11.11 1.22 4.34
CA ALA A 60 11.49 2.31 5.24
C ALA A 60 10.41 3.39 5.36
N VAL A 61 9.67 3.62 4.27
CA VAL A 61 8.59 4.62 4.22
C VAL A 61 7.35 3.98 3.60
N THR A 62 6.20 4.15 4.24
CA THR A 62 4.89 3.75 3.72
C THR A 62 3.85 4.75 4.21
N GLU A 63 2.84 4.99 3.38
CA GLU A 63 1.66 5.74 3.79
C GLU A 63 0.89 4.93 4.85
N GLU A 64 0.69 5.49 6.06
CA GLU A 64 -0.14 4.85 7.09
C GLU A 64 -1.61 5.23 6.85
N LYS A 65 -2.45 4.20 6.68
CA LYS A 65 -3.89 4.36 6.43
C LYS A 65 -4.68 3.79 7.60
N VAL A 66 -5.84 4.38 7.85
CA VAL A 66 -6.79 3.85 8.83
C VAL A 66 -7.20 2.44 8.40
N LYS A 67 -6.84 1.43 9.21
CA LYS A 67 -7.10 0.01 8.90
C LYS A 67 -8.58 -0.37 9.03
N LYS A 68 -9.34 0.40 9.80
CA LYS A 68 -10.78 0.20 9.97
C LYS A 68 -11.53 1.03 8.93
N SER A 69 -12.44 0.38 8.20
CA SER A 69 -13.42 1.07 7.35
C SER A 69 -14.72 1.31 8.11
N TRP A 70 -15.48 2.32 7.68
CA TRP A 70 -16.84 2.53 8.15
C TRP A 70 -17.77 1.46 7.57
N THR A 71 -18.50 0.77 8.43
CA THR A 71 -19.52 -0.20 8.03
C THR A 71 -20.85 0.52 7.86
N ILE A 72 -21.53 0.29 6.74
CA ILE A 72 -22.88 0.80 6.51
C ILE A 72 -23.84 -0.09 7.29
N VAL A 73 -24.70 0.52 8.10
CA VAL A 73 -25.69 -0.15 8.94
C VAL A 73 -27.05 0.53 8.78
N ASP A 74 -28.11 -0.23 9.04
CA ASP A 74 -29.46 0.36 9.09
C ASP A 74 -29.58 1.34 10.27
N ALA A 75 -30.35 2.41 10.08
CA ALA A 75 -30.46 3.49 11.06
C ALA A 75 -31.25 3.09 12.31
N GLN A 76 -32.14 2.10 12.22
CA GLN A 76 -32.97 1.64 13.33
C GLN A 76 -32.38 0.42 14.02
N SER A 77 -31.93 -0.58 13.27
CA SER A 77 -31.41 -1.81 13.86
C SER A 77 -29.94 -1.73 14.25
N HIS A 78 -29.18 -0.80 13.66
CA HIS A 78 -27.71 -0.75 13.70
C HIS A 78 -27.01 -2.04 13.24
N GLN A 79 -27.72 -2.89 12.50
CA GLN A 79 -27.17 -4.13 11.95
C GLN A 79 -26.72 -3.90 10.50
N ARG A 80 -25.62 -4.55 10.14
CA ARG A 80 -25.10 -4.56 8.77
C ARG A 80 -25.99 -5.41 7.84
N ASP A 81 -26.55 -6.50 8.36
CA ASP A 81 -27.24 -7.51 7.57
C ASP A 81 -28.57 -7.01 6.99
N ASP A 82 -29.12 -5.95 7.58
CA ASP A 82 -30.33 -5.26 7.09
C ASP A 82 -30.03 -4.36 5.89
N VAL A 83 -28.76 -4.08 5.59
CA VAL A 83 -28.34 -3.30 4.41
C VAL A 83 -27.83 -4.22 3.32
N LYS A 84 -28.63 -4.41 2.27
CA LYS A 84 -28.24 -5.16 1.06
C LYS A 84 -27.87 -4.21 -0.06
N ARG A 85 -26.74 -4.49 -0.72
CA ARG A 85 -26.28 -3.74 -1.89
C ARG A 85 -26.57 -4.55 -3.15
N GLU A 86 -27.38 -3.98 -4.02
CA GLU A 86 -27.65 -4.49 -5.35
C GLU A 86 -27.01 -3.57 -6.40
N THR A 87 -26.64 -4.13 -7.54
CA THR A 87 -26.05 -3.37 -8.65
C THR A 87 -26.72 -3.83 -9.93
N VAL A 88 -27.40 -2.90 -10.59
CA VAL A 88 -28.12 -3.10 -11.84
C VAL A 88 -27.33 -2.42 -12.96
N TYR A 89 -27.29 -3.05 -14.13
CA TYR A 89 -26.63 -2.52 -15.32
C TYR A 89 -27.71 -2.15 -16.33
N CYS A 90 -27.68 -0.91 -16.83
CA CYS A 90 -28.58 -0.45 -17.89
C CYS A 90 -27.76 -0.10 -19.13
N LEU A 91 -28.32 -0.31 -20.32
CA LEU A 91 -27.78 0.28 -21.54
C LEU A 91 -27.80 1.80 -21.41
N ASN A 92 -26.78 2.44 -21.95
CA ASN A 92 -26.71 3.89 -22.03
C ASN A 92 -27.48 4.39 -23.26
N ASP A 93 -28.76 4.03 -23.32
CA ASP A 93 -29.76 4.51 -24.28
C ASP A 93 -30.87 5.27 -23.54
N ASP A 94 -31.78 5.91 -24.27
CA ASP A 94 -32.86 6.71 -23.69
C ASP A 94 -33.91 5.85 -22.94
N ASP A 95 -33.92 4.54 -23.19
CA ASP A 95 -34.89 3.60 -22.62
C ASP A 95 -34.39 2.93 -21.31
N GLU A 96 -33.13 3.16 -20.92
CA GLU A 96 -32.45 2.59 -19.74
C GLU A 96 -32.66 1.06 -19.61
N THR A 97 -32.56 0.34 -20.73
CA THR A 97 -32.88 -1.09 -20.78
C THR A 97 -31.94 -1.89 -19.86
N GLU A 98 -32.50 -2.64 -18.91
CA GLU A 98 -31.73 -3.47 -17.98
C GLU A 98 -31.02 -4.63 -18.72
N VAL A 99 -29.73 -4.78 -18.46
CA VAL A 99 -28.86 -5.83 -19.03
C VAL A 99 -28.39 -6.75 -17.91
N GLN A 100 -28.50 -8.06 -18.15
CA GLN A 100 -27.97 -9.04 -17.21
C GLN A 100 -26.45 -8.95 -17.15
N LYS A 101 -25.90 -9.12 -15.95
CA LYS A 101 -24.45 -9.03 -15.72
C LYS A 101 -23.65 -9.98 -16.62
N ASP A 102 -24.17 -11.17 -16.88
CA ASP A 102 -23.50 -12.19 -17.70
C ASP A 102 -23.50 -11.86 -19.20
N ASP A 103 -24.37 -10.93 -19.63
CA ASP A 103 -24.41 -10.39 -20.99
C ASP A 103 -23.47 -9.19 -21.17
N THR A 104 -22.78 -8.75 -20.11
CA THR A 104 -21.78 -7.68 -20.18
C THR A 104 -20.38 -8.24 -20.44
N ILE A 105 -19.62 -7.55 -21.31
CA ILE A 105 -18.21 -7.85 -21.57
C ILE A 105 -17.32 -6.67 -21.17
N GLN A 106 -16.13 -6.98 -20.67
CA GLN A 106 -15.11 -5.98 -20.41
C GLN A 106 -14.55 -5.46 -21.74
N GLY A 107 -14.36 -4.14 -21.82
CA GLY A 107 -13.81 -3.50 -23.02
C GLY A 107 -12.93 -2.32 -22.64
N TYR A 108 -12.05 -1.95 -23.56
CA TYR A 108 -11.12 -0.82 -23.42
C TYR A 108 -11.33 0.16 -24.57
N ARG A 109 -11.17 1.46 -24.28
CA ARG A 109 -11.17 2.47 -25.33
C ARG A 109 -9.76 2.57 -25.93
N TYR A 110 -9.65 2.40 -27.23
CA TYR A 110 -8.43 2.58 -27.99
C TYR A 110 -8.67 3.66 -29.07
N GLY A 111 -8.33 4.90 -28.74
CA GLY A 111 -8.68 6.05 -29.58
C GLY A 111 -10.20 6.28 -29.62
N SER A 112 -10.78 6.26 -30.81
CA SER A 112 -12.23 6.33 -31.04
C SER A 112 -12.95 5.00 -30.80
N ASP A 113 -12.22 3.89 -30.82
CA ASP A 113 -12.83 2.57 -30.92
C ASP A 113 -12.97 1.92 -29.53
N ILE A 114 -14.05 1.17 -29.35
CA ILE A 114 -14.26 0.33 -28.17
C ILE A 114 -13.85 -1.09 -28.56
N VAL A 115 -12.80 -1.59 -27.93
CA VAL A 115 -12.25 -2.92 -28.17
C VAL A 115 -12.76 -3.86 -27.07
N PRO A 116 -13.63 -4.84 -27.39
CA PRO A 116 -13.99 -5.87 -26.42
C PRO A 116 -12.76 -6.73 -26.12
N PHE A 117 -12.43 -6.87 -24.83
CA PHE A 117 -11.26 -7.62 -24.39
C PHE A 117 -11.62 -8.44 -23.16
N SER A 118 -11.76 -9.75 -23.36
CA SER A 118 -12.20 -10.63 -22.29
C SER A 118 -11.13 -10.74 -21.20
N LYS A 119 -11.53 -11.07 -19.98
CA LYS A 119 -10.58 -11.34 -18.89
C LYS A 119 -9.62 -12.49 -19.22
N VAL A 120 -10.05 -13.43 -20.07
CA VAL A 120 -9.22 -14.55 -20.54
C VAL A 120 -8.11 -14.03 -21.45
N ASP A 121 -8.45 -13.15 -22.39
CA ASP A 121 -7.48 -12.53 -23.29
C ASP A 121 -6.51 -11.63 -22.50
N GLU A 122 -7.02 -10.84 -21.57
CA GLU A 122 -6.21 -9.97 -20.71
C GLU A 122 -5.19 -10.76 -19.89
N GLU A 123 -5.62 -11.86 -19.26
CA GLU A 123 -4.72 -12.69 -18.44
C GLU A 123 -3.63 -13.38 -19.29
N GLN A 124 -3.94 -13.70 -20.54
CA GLN A 124 -2.99 -14.33 -21.47
C GLN A 124 -2.02 -13.31 -22.08
N MET A 125 -2.50 -12.12 -22.44
CA MET A 125 -1.76 -11.11 -23.19
C MET A 125 -1.11 -10.03 -22.31
N LYS A 126 -1.47 -9.92 -21.02
CA LYS A 126 -0.82 -8.97 -20.12
C LYS A 126 0.69 -9.21 -20.06
N TYR A 127 1.44 -8.13 -19.86
CA TYR A 127 2.87 -8.23 -19.60
C TYR A 127 3.13 -9.11 -18.37
N LYS A 128 3.94 -10.15 -18.56
CA LYS A 128 4.39 -11.06 -17.49
C LYS A 128 5.83 -10.70 -17.16
N HIS A 129 6.08 -10.40 -15.89
CA HIS A 129 7.44 -10.27 -15.38
C HIS A 129 7.95 -11.64 -14.92
N ASP A 130 9.27 -11.85 -14.96
CA ASP A 130 9.92 -13.13 -14.62
C ASP A 130 9.94 -13.45 -13.11
N GLY A 131 9.00 -12.90 -12.34
CA GLY A 131 8.94 -13.02 -10.88
C GLY A 131 9.69 -11.90 -10.16
N LYS A 132 10.12 -12.16 -8.92
CA LYS A 132 10.82 -11.19 -8.08
C LYS A 132 12.28 -11.05 -8.52
N CYS A 133 12.75 -9.83 -8.73
CA CYS A 133 14.16 -9.55 -9.03
C CYS A 133 14.60 -8.20 -8.44
N PHE A 134 15.92 -8.03 -8.33
CA PHE A 134 16.55 -6.75 -7.99
C PHE A 134 17.83 -6.59 -8.84
N SER A 135 17.65 -6.41 -10.14
CA SER A 135 18.74 -6.40 -11.12
C SER A 135 19.26 -4.99 -11.39
N VAL A 136 20.58 -4.81 -11.35
CA VAL A 136 21.23 -3.54 -11.72
C VAL A 136 21.25 -3.39 -13.24
N LEU A 137 20.60 -2.33 -13.75
CA LEU A 137 20.64 -1.98 -15.17
C LEU A 137 21.91 -1.20 -15.55
N GLY A 138 22.39 -0.35 -14.64
CA GLY A 138 23.58 0.47 -14.84
C GLY A 138 23.78 1.44 -13.69
N PHE A 139 24.89 2.18 -13.74
CA PHE A 139 25.22 3.22 -12.78
C PHE A 139 25.38 4.56 -13.52
N THR A 140 24.95 5.65 -12.89
CA THR A 140 25.17 7.02 -13.38
C THR A 140 25.68 7.90 -12.23
N LYS A 141 26.18 9.09 -12.54
CA LYS A 141 26.59 10.08 -11.54
C LYS A 141 25.37 10.57 -10.77
N GLN A 142 25.58 10.95 -9.50
CA GLN A 142 24.51 11.50 -8.66
C GLN A 142 24.09 12.91 -9.10
N GLU A 143 25.00 13.65 -9.72
CA GLU A 143 24.77 15.01 -10.21
C GLU A 143 23.94 14.99 -11.50
N LEU A 144 22.82 15.71 -11.49
CA LEU A 144 21.99 16.12 -12.62
C LEU A 144 21.82 17.65 -12.53
#